data_AF-A0A1Q9F540-F1
#
_entry.id   AF-A0A1Q9F540-F1
#
_cell.length_a   1.000
_cell.length_b   1.000
_cell.length_c   1.000
_cell.angle_alpha   90.00
_cell.angle_beta   90.00
_cell.angle_gamma   90.00
#
_symmetry.space_group_name_H-M   'P 1'
#
loop_
_entity.id
_entity.type
_entity.pdbx_description
1 polymer ?
#
loop_
_entity_poly.entity_id
_entity_poly.type
_entity_poly.pdbx_seq_one_letter_code
_entity_poly.pdbx_strand_id
1 'polypeptide(L)'
;MRGRRRKLSRRRMLCSRYRAARRRRRRTAKRTPKRLSSAVALAGAALREYTGIRLMIYILHYLKAATVRRLQAVKQEAPPEPSRSSKDPERQARRAAEEEDAEVEPEEAPRMPPDEQDTSRLEGMIQGLDQKVAHTEDEIERIGILAAPLSMEVTEDIKELQANAIRDTERAVRAAKLNFDSALRDVDRAEREVASLPPPDQAQFSTTLAQLKERLQEAQGKLEEQKNVRRDYEQAAQAGKAFGDLASRLSTVEMDCDKAAIMAEPVAKTLDTNPQELSPTDLRETKEAVRIAQAKLAPIARLITAKASGLKGLMLEKMTELQARAQSCQAQLDKAQQTIDEAQSRASALPLLKQASERLAAVEEILEKMRETEAPFLMGIENLPPEEAKPALDKMDKAASLALSAVADAHKYAAEGRLGF
;
A
#
# COMPACT_ATOMS: atom_id res chain seq x y z
N MET A 1 -19.90 63.72 -27.55
CA MET A 1 -18.53 63.27 -27.92
C MET A 1 -17.58 62.93 -26.75
N ARG A 2 -17.72 63.52 -25.54
CA ARG A 2 -16.79 63.27 -24.41
C ARG A 2 -16.86 61.85 -23.79
N GLY A 3 -17.99 61.15 -23.89
CA GLY A 3 -18.15 59.79 -23.35
C GLY A 3 -17.43 58.68 -24.12
N ARG A 4 -17.27 58.81 -25.45
CA ARG A 4 -16.56 57.79 -26.27
C ARG A 4 -15.05 57.77 -26.03
N ARG A 5 -14.44 58.94 -25.75
CA ARG A 5 -12.99 59.02 -25.44
C ARG A 5 -12.62 58.34 -24.11
N ARG A 6 -13.49 58.39 -23.10
CA ARG A 6 -13.25 57.71 -21.80
C ARG A 6 -13.30 56.19 -21.91
N LYS A 7 -14.17 55.62 -22.76
CA LYS A 7 -14.25 54.16 -22.99
C LYS A 7 -13.02 53.60 -23.72
N LEU A 8 -12.47 54.34 -24.69
CA LEU A 8 -11.24 53.92 -25.39
C LEU A 8 -10.00 53.97 -24.49
N SER A 9 -9.90 54.97 -23.60
CA SER A 9 -8.79 55.08 -22.64
C SER A 9 -8.76 53.90 -21.66
N ARG A 10 -9.92 53.50 -21.12
CA ARG A 10 -10.02 52.32 -20.23
C ARG A 10 -9.64 51.01 -20.94
N ARG A 11 -10.05 50.82 -22.19
CA ARG A 11 -9.67 49.62 -22.98
C ARG A 11 -8.16 49.53 -23.25
N ARG A 12 -7.51 50.65 -23.58
CA ARG A 12 -6.05 50.68 -23.77
C ARG A 12 -5.28 50.37 -22.49
N MET A 13 -5.75 50.86 -21.35
CA MET A 13 -5.12 50.60 -20.05
C MET A 13 -5.24 49.13 -19.63
N LEU A 14 -6.38 48.48 -19.89
CA LEU A 14 -6.58 47.05 -19.66
C LEU A 14 -5.71 46.17 -20.56
N CYS A 15 -5.60 46.49 -21.86
CA CYS A 15 -4.71 45.77 -22.78
C CYS A 15 -3.22 45.92 -22.39
N SER A 16 -2.81 47.09 -21.91
CA SER A 16 -1.45 47.32 -21.42
C SER A 16 -1.13 46.47 -20.19
N ARG A 17 -2.03 46.45 -19.20
CA ARG A 17 -1.90 45.60 -17.99
C ARG A 17 -1.87 44.12 -18.33
N TYR A 18 -2.69 43.66 -19.27
CA TYR A 18 -2.70 42.26 -19.71
C TYR A 18 -1.38 41.87 -20.42
N ARG A 19 -0.85 42.74 -21.28
CA ARG A 19 0.46 42.51 -21.94
C ARG A 19 1.62 42.53 -20.94
N ALA A 20 1.59 43.41 -19.94
CA ALA A 20 2.59 43.44 -18.88
C ALA A 20 2.55 42.18 -17.99
N ALA A 21 1.36 41.70 -17.62
CA ALA A 21 1.19 40.46 -16.87
C ALA A 21 1.67 39.23 -17.66
N ARG A 22 1.39 39.17 -18.98
CA ARG A 22 1.86 38.08 -19.86
C ARG A 22 3.38 38.07 -20.03
N ARG A 23 4.02 39.25 -20.06
CA ARG A 23 5.49 39.37 -20.08
C ARG A 23 6.14 38.96 -18.75
N ARG A 24 5.50 39.26 -17.60
CA ARG A 24 5.98 38.78 -16.28
C ARG A 24 5.91 37.25 -16.16
N ARG A 25 4.80 36.61 -16.60
CA ARG A 25 4.69 35.13 -16.61
C ARG A 25 5.72 34.43 -17.51
N ARG A 26 6.08 35.03 -18.65
CA ARG A 26 7.13 34.48 -19.53
C ARG A 26 8.55 34.63 -18.97
N ARG A 27 8.80 35.62 -18.11
CA ARG A 27 10.11 35.81 -17.44
C ARG A 27 10.28 34.89 -16.23
N THR A 28 9.21 34.58 -15.49
CA THR A 28 9.26 33.63 -14.36
C THR A 28 9.36 32.17 -14.82
N ALA A 29 8.81 31.82 -15.98
CA ALA A 29 8.89 30.46 -16.54
C ALA A 29 10.30 30.07 -17.07
N LYS A 30 11.20 31.04 -17.30
CA LYS A 30 12.56 30.78 -17.81
C LYS A 30 13.64 30.71 -16.73
N ARG A 31 13.29 30.83 -15.44
CA ARG A 31 14.24 30.88 -14.32
C ARG A 31 13.96 29.89 -13.19
N THR A 32 13.12 28.87 -13.41
CA THR A 32 12.95 27.79 -12.43
C THR A 32 13.93 26.66 -12.73
N PRO A 33 14.90 26.35 -11.83
CA PRO A 33 15.73 25.16 -11.97
C PRO A 33 14.87 23.90 -11.95
N LYS A 34 15.26 22.87 -12.70
CA LYS A 34 14.58 21.57 -12.91
C LYS A 34 14.17 20.81 -11.62
N ARG A 35 14.48 21.32 -10.42
CA ARG A 35 14.16 20.71 -9.11
C ARG A 35 12.74 20.98 -8.59
N LEU A 36 11.96 21.90 -9.16
CA LEU A 36 10.57 22.15 -8.72
C LEU A 36 9.51 21.34 -9.48
N SER A 37 9.89 20.64 -10.55
CA SER A 37 8.97 19.78 -11.31
C SER A 37 8.52 18.54 -10.51
N SER A 38 9.39 18.00 -9.65
CA SER A 38 9.06 16.86 -8.80
C SER A 38 8.12 17.26 -7.66
N ALA A 39 8.31 18.43 -7.05
CA ALA A 39 7.47 18.92 -5.96
C ALA A 39 6.02 19.22 -6.41
N VAL A 40 5.84 19.76 -7.62
CA VAL A 40 4.49 20.00 -8.17
C VAL A 40 3.82 18.69 -8.62
N ALA A 41 4.59 17.71 -9.11
CA ALA A 41 4.08 16.37 -9.40
C ALA A 41 3.66 15.61 -8.13
N LEU A 42 4.45 15.69 -7.05
CA LEU A 42 4.14 15.10 -5.75
C LEU A 42 2.92 15.77 -5.09
N ALA A 43 2.80 17.10 -5.15
CA ALA A 43 1.62 17.81 -4.64
C ALA A 43 0.35 17.46 -5.45
N GLY A 44 0.48 17.26 -6.76
CA GLY A 44 -0.61 16.83 -7.63
C GLY A 44 -1.08 15.40 -7.37
N ALA A 45 -0.19 14.50 -6.97
CA ALA A 45 -0.53 13.13 -6.56
C ALA A 45 -1.24 13.13 -5.20
N ALA A 46 -0.73 13.88 -4.22
CA ALA A 46 -1.33 14.00 -2.89
C ALA A 46 -2.75 14.57 -2.92
N LEU A 47 -3.02 15.53 -3.81
CA LEU A 47 -4.37 16.09 -3.99
C LEU A 47 -5.36 15.07 -4.61
N ARG A 48 -4.91 14.16 -5.48
CA ARG A 48 -5.76 13.09 -6.04
C ARG A 48 -6.09 12.03 -5.00
N GLU A 49 -5.13 11.66 -4.17
CA GLU A 49 -5.37 10.75 -3.03
C GLU A 49 -6.34 11.38 -2.01
N TYR A 50 -6.18 12.68 -1.72
CA TYR A 50 -7.07 13.36 -0.78
C TYR A 50 -8.53 13.46 -1.28
N THR A 51 -8.74 13.65 -2.59
CA THR A 51 -10.09 13.60 -3.18
C THR A 51 -10.68 12.18 -3.19
N GLY A 52 -9.84 11.17 -3.39
CA GLY A 52 -10.26 9.75 -3.33
C GLY A 52 -10.72 9.36 -1.93
N ILE A 53 -9.95 9.73 -0.90
CA ILE A 53 -10.28 9.44 0.51
C ILE A 53 -11.58 10.13 0.92
N ARG A 54 -11.79 11.41 0.54
CA ARG A 54 -13.05 12.12 0.82
C ARG A 54 -14.27 11.46 0.15
N LEU A 55 -14.14 11.00 -1.08
CA LEU A 55 -15.21 10.30 -1.78
C LEU A 55 -15.50 8.93 -1.13
N MET A 56 -14.47 8.22 -0.68
CA MET A 56 -14.61 6.93 0.01
C MET A 56 -15.32 7.09 1.37
N ILE A 57 -14.98 8.13 2.14
CA ILE A 57 -15.66 8.45 3.41
C ILE A 57 -17.15 8.76 3.15
N TYR A 58 -17.46 9.49 2.08
CA TYR A 58 -18.84 9.81 1.73
C TYR A 58 -19.65 8.56 1.34
N ILE A 59 -19.04 7.65 0.58
CA ILE A 59 -19.65 6.36 0.20
C ILE A 59 -19.86 5.47 1.44
N LEU A 60 -18.89 5.41 2.36
CA LEU A 60 -19.04 4.66 3.62
C LEU A 60 -20.14 5.23 4.51
N HIS A 61 -20.26 6.56 4.64
CA HIS A 61 -21.36 7.19 5.36
C HIS A 61 -22.71 6.87 4.73
N TYR A 62 -22.80 6.89 3.40
CA TYR A 62 -24.03 6.55 2.68
C TYR A 62 -24.43 5.08 2.86
N LEU A 63 -23.46 4.16 2.79
CA LEU A 63 -23.69 2.74 3.03
C LEU A 63 -24.10 2.45 4.48
N LYS A 64 -23.49 3.12 5.47
CA LYS A 64 -23.84 2.99 6.89
C LYS A 64 -25.25 3.52 7.17
N ALA A 65 -25.66 4.61 6.53
CA ALA A 65 -27.03 5.12 6.60
C ALA A 65 -28.04 4.16 5.94
N ALA A 66 -27.67 3.53 4.82
CA ALA A 66 -28.52 2.57 4.12
C ALA A 66 -28.71 1.25 4.92
N THR A 67 -27.68 0.76 5.62
CA THR A 67 -27.79 -0.43 6.47
C THR A 67 -28.63 -0.18 7.72
N VAL A 68 -28.49 1.00 8.35
CA VAL A 68 -29.37 1.39 9.48
C VAL A 68 -30.83 1.45 9.05
N ARG A 69 -31.13 2.01 7.88
CA ARG A 69 -32.51 2.02 7.34
C ARG A 69 -33.04 0.62 7.04
N ARG A 70 -32.22 -0.29 6.53
CA ARG A 70 -32.61 -1.70 6.33
C ARG A 70 -32.86 -2.43 7.66
N LEU A 71 -32.04 -2.20 8.67
CA LEU A 71 -32.23 -2.80 10.01
C LEU A 71 -33.50 -2.26 10.68
N GLN A 72 -33.83 -0.98 10.50
CA GLN A 72 -35.09 -0.40 10.97
C GLN A 72 -36.31 -0.97 10.24
N ALA A 73 -36.22 -1.19 8.92
CA ALA A 73 -37.29 -1.82 8.14
C ALA A 73 -37.54 -3.28 8.56
N VAL A 74 -36.48 -4.08 8.74
CA VAL A 74 -36.60 -5.47 9.20
C VAL A 74 -37.19 -5.55 10.62
N LYS A 75 -36.93 -4.56 11.47
CA LYS A 75 -37.52 -4.50 12.82
C LYS A 75 -39.02 -4.14 12.82
N GLN A 76 -39.53 -3.55 11.74
CA GLN A 76 -40.95 -3.23 11.56
C GLN A 76 -41.75 -4.34 10.85
N GLU A 77 -41.09 -5.21 10.10
CA GLU A 77 -41.74 -6.33 9.40
C GLU A 77 -41.70 -7.67 10.16
N ALA A 78 -41.15 -7.69 11.38
CA ALA A 78 -41.20 -8.90 12.20
C ALA A 78 -42.66 -9.22 12.58
N PRO A 79 -43.24 -10.35 12.12
CA PRO A 79 -44.59 -10.73 12.48
C PRO A 79 -44.71 -10.96 13.99
N PRO A 80 -45.85 -10.62 14.61
CA PRO A 80 -46.07 -10.87 16.03
C PRO A 80 -45.91 -12.36 16.32
N GLU A 81 -45.08 -12.69 17.31
CA GLU A 81 -44.80 -14.06 17.70
C GLU A 81 -46.12 -14.82 17.99
N PRO A 82 -46.28 -16.06 17.48
CA PRO A 82 -47.44 -16.87 17.78
C PRO A 82 -47.44 -17.18 19.29
N SER A 83 -48.48 -16.69 19.96
CA SER A 83 -48.81 -17.04 21.35
C SER A 83 -48.88 -18.56 21.49
N ARG A 84 -47.82 -19.16 22.04
CA ARG A 84 -47.79 -20.58 22.41
C ARG A 84 -48.77 -20.80 23.56
N SER A 85 -49.99 -21.19 23.21
CA SER A 85 -50.96 -21.75 24.15
C SER A 85 -50.47 -23.14 24.58
N SER A 86 -49.89 -23.22 25.78
CA SER A 86 -49.57 -24.48 26.44
C SER A 86 -50.85 -25.18 26.89
N LYS A 87 -51.16 -26.33 26.29
CA LYS A 87 -52.01 -27.37 26.88
C LYS A 87 -51.24 -28.68 26.84
N ASP A 88 -50.29 -28.82 27.76
CA ASP A 88 -49.70 -30.12 28.09
C ASP A 88 -50.57 -30.80 29.16
N PRO A 89 -51.23 -31.95 28.85
CA PRO A 89 -52.04 -32.69 29.81
C PRO A 89 -51.23 -33.39 30.91
N GLU A 90 -49.89 -33.39 30.82
CA GLU A 90 -49.00 -34.08 31.76
C GLU A 90 -48.81 -33.34 33.09
N ARG A 91 -49.19 -32.04 33.16
CA ARG A 91 -49.17 -31.26 34.41
C ARG A 91 -50.41 -31.43 35.29
N GLN A 92 -51.48 -32.05 34.79
CA GLN A 92 -52.69 -32.34 35.59
C GLN A 92 -52.60 -33.68 36.34
N ALA A 93 -51.75 -34.63 35.90
CA ALA A 93 -51.57 -35.90 36.60
C ALA A 93 -50.64 -35.81 37.83
N ARG A 94 -49.74 -34.81 37.90
CA ARG A 94 -48.83 -34.63 39.05
C ARG A 94 -49.46 -33.88 40.24
N ARG A 95 -50.58 -33.18 40.05
CA ARG A 95 -51.28 -32.47 41.14
C ARG A 95 -52.22 -33.33 41.98
N ALA A 96 -52.50 -34.56 41.57
CA ALA A 96 -53.37 -35.48 42.31
C ALA A 96 -52.61 -36.45 43.24
N ALA A 97 -51.27 -36.41 43.24
CA ALA A 97 -50.43 -37.30 44.06
C ALA A 97 -49.67 -36.56 45.17
N GLU A 98 -49.88 -35.26 45.34
CA GLU A 98 -49.20 -34.41 46.34
C GLU A 98 -50.15 -33.92 47.45
N GLU A 99 -51.40 -34.41 47.49
CA GLU A 99 -52.44 -33.96 48.43
C GLU A 99 -52.65 -34.92 49.63
N GLU A 100 -51.78 -35.92 49.84
CA GLU A 100 -51.91 -36.90 50.94
C GLU A 100 -50.85 -36.82 52.06
N ASP A 101 -49.85 -35.92 51.98
CA ASP A 101 -48.76 -35.84 52.98
C ASP A 101 -48.55 -34.43 53.56
N ALA A 102 -49.59 -33.81 54.13
CA ALA A 102 -49.46 -32.48 54.78
C ALA A 102 -50.32 -32.31 56.04
N GLU A 103 -50.06 -33.12 57.07
CA GLU A 103 -50.35 -32.77 58.47
C GLU A 103 -49.10 -33.02 59.32
N VAL A 104 -48.13 -32.11 59.23
CA VAL A 104 -47.05 -31.97 60.22
C VAL A 104 -47.00 -30.51 60.63
N GLU A 105 -47.31 -30.23 61.89
CA GLU A 105 -47.31 -28.89 62.45
C GLU A 105 -45.92 -28.24 62.36
N PRO A 106 -45.80 -27.02 61.82
CA PRO A 106 -44.51 -26.35 61.68
C PRO A 106 -44.05 -25.76 63.02
N GLU A 107 -42.96 -26.30 63.53
CA GLU A 107 -42.15 -25.71 64.61
C GLU A 107 -41.63 -24.34 64.14
N GLU A 108 -41.97 -23.26 64.85
CA GLU A 108 -41.67 -21.86 64.48
C GLU A 108 -40.15 -21.60 64.42
N ALA A 109 -39.55 -21.81 63.26
CA ALA A 109 -38.20 -21.37 62.98
C ALA A 109 -38.13 -19.82 62.95
N PRO A 110 -37.08 -19.21 63.53
CA PRO A 110 -36.94 -17.76 63.57
C PRO A 110 -36.87 -17.18 62.15
N ARG A 111 -37.82 -16.30 61.81
CA ARG A 111 -37.88 -15.61 60.52
C ARG A 111 -36.69 -14.66 60.39
N MET A 112 -35.72 -15.00 59.53
CA MET A 112 -34.65 -14.07 59.17
C MET A 112 -35.26 -12.80 58.55
N PRO A 113 -34.71 -11.62 58.82
CA PRO A 113 -35.17 -10.38 58.20
C PRO A 113 -35.14 -10.49 56.67
N PRO A 114 -36.13 -9.90 55.97
CA PRO A 114 -36.29 -10.06 54.51
C PRO A 114 -35.04 -9.65 53.72
N ASP A 115 -34.28 -8.67 54.21
CA ASP A 115 -33.05 -8.19 53.56
C ASP A 115 -31.93 -9.25 53.55
N GLU A 116 -31.83 -10.07 54.61
CA GLU A 116 -30.84 -11.16 54.68
C GLU A 116 -31.18 -12.33 53.75
N GLN A 117 -32.47 -12.52 53.44
CA GLN A 117 -32.90 -13.56 52.51
C GLN A 117 -32.58 -13.19 51.06
N ASP A 118 -32.77 -11.93 50.70
CA ASP A 118 -32.48 -11.43 49.35
C ASP A 118 -30.97 -11.42 49.07
N THR A 119 -30.15 -11.04 50.05
CA THR A 119 -28.68 -11.09 49.92
C THR A 119 -28.18 -12.52 49.78
N SER A 120 -28.63 -13.45 50.64
CA SER A 120 -28.22 -14.86 50.57
C SER A 120 -28.63 -15.51 49.23
N ARG A 121 -29.82 -15.17 48.72
CA ARG A 121 -30.29 -15.65 47.41
C ARG A 121 -29.41 -15.14 46.26
N LEU A 122 -29.01 -13.87 46.29
CA LEU A 122 -28.15 -13.27 45.27
C LEU A 122 -26.73 -13.79 45.32
N GLU A 123 -26.18 -14.04 46.53
CA GLU A 123 -24.88 -14.70 46.68
C GLU A 123 -24.90 -16.09 46.04
N GLY A 124 -25.93 -16.89 46.31
CA GLY A 124 -26.11 -18.20 45.67
C GLY A 124 -26.24 -18.10 44.14
N MET A 125 -26.95 -17.09 43.64
CA MET A 125 -27.06 -16.84 42.20
C MET A 125 -25.71 -16.46 41.58
N ILE A 126 -24.93 -15.58 42.22
CA ILE A 126 -23.62 -15.14 41.71
C ILE A 126 -22.62 -16.29 41.69
N GLN A 127 -22.60 -17.15 42.72
CA GLN A 127 -21.79 -18.37 42.70
C GLN A 127 -22.17 -19.29 41.54
N GLY A 128 -23.47 -19.45 41.27
CA GLY A 128 -23.96 -20.20 40.12
C GLY A 128 -23.58 -19.57 38.77
N LEU A 129 -23.55 -18.24 38.68
CA LEU A 129 -23.07 -17.52 37.49
C LEU A 129 -21.57 -17.69 37.29
N ASP A 130 -20.77 -17.59 38.35
CA ASP A 130 -19.32 -17.77 38.27
C ASP A 130 -18.95 -19.17 37.75
N GLN A 131 -19.63 -20.23 38.24
CA GLN A 131 -19.46 -21.59 37.72
C GLN A 131 -19.86 -21.71 36.24
N LYS A 132 -20.94 -21.04 35.81
CA LYS A 132 -21.36 -21.01 34.40
C LYS A 132 -20.36 -20.27 33.52
N VAL A 133 -19.80 -19.17 34.00
CA VAL A 133 -18.75 -18.40 33.29
C VAL A 133 -17.49 -19.25 33.18
N ALA A 134 -17.04 -19.88 34.26
CA ALA A 134 -15.90 -20.80 34.26
C ALA A 134 -16.11 -21.96 33.27
N HIS A 135 -17.29 -22.58 33.28
CA HIS A 135 -17.62 -23.64 32.31
C HIS A 135 -17.58 -23.16 30.86
N THR A 136 -18.05 -21.93 30.60
CA THR A 136 -17.99 -21.31 29.27
C THR A 136 -16.55 -21.06 28.85
N GLU A 137 -15.69 -20.60 29.76
CA GLU A 137 -14.26 -20.42 29.53
C GLU A 137 -13.58 -21.75 29.18
N ASP A 138 -13.81 -22.80 29.96
CA ASP A 138 -13.27 -24.15 29.71
C ASP A 138 -13.65 -24.69 28.34
N GLU A 139 -14.91 -24.51 27.92
CA GLU A 139 -15.36 -24.92 26.59
C GLU A 139 -14.68 -24.13 25.47
N ILE A 140 -14.41 -22.84 25.68
CA ILE A 140 -13.71 -21.99 24.72
C ILE A 140 -12.22 -22.38 24.64
N GLU A 141 -11.59 -22.70 25.76
CA GLU A 141 -10.21 -23.21 25.78
C GLU A 141 -10.09 -24.56 25.08
N ARG A 142 -11.08 -25.44 25.26
CA ARG A 142 -11.16 -26.72 24.55
C ARG A 142 -11.20 -26.54 23.03
N ILE A 143 -11.87 -25.50 22.52
CA ILE A 143 -11.85 -25.17 21.08
C ILE A 143 -10.42 -24.89 20.61
N GLY A 144 -9.62 -24.15 21.40
CA GLY A 144 -8.22 -23.87 21.09
C GLY A 144 -7.37 -25.13 20.95
N ILE A 145 -7.59 -26.12 21.82
CA ILE A 145 -6.92 -27.43 21.76
C ILE A 145 -7.33 -28.19 20.50
N LEU A 146 -8.63 -28.21 20.17
CA LEU A 146 -9.15 -28.87 18.96
C LEU A 146 -8.67 -28.20 17.66
N ALA A 147 -8.40 -26.90 17.71
CA ALA A 147 -7.88 -26.13 16.59
C ALA A 147 -6.36 -26.26 16.40
N ALA A 148 -5.61 -26.78 17.39
CA ALA A 148 -4.15 -26.89 17.34
C ALA A 148 -3.61 -27.68 16.11
N PRO A 149 -4.22 -28.78 15.65
CA PRO A 149 -3.77 -29.48 14.43
C PRO A 149 -3.86 -28.62 13.16
N LEU A 150 -4.68 -27.56 13.17
CA LEU A 150 -4.90 -26.68 12.02
C LEU A 150 -3.78 -25.65 11.83
N SER A 151 -2.96 -25.42 12.85
CA SER A 151 -1.76 -24.59 12.71
C SER A 151 -0.58 -25.34 12.09
N MET A 152 -0.68 -26.67 11.95
CA MET A 152 0.36 -27.48 11.31
C MET A 152 0.35 -27.30 9.78
N GLU A 153 1.52 -27.42 9.15
CA GLU A 153 1.62 -27.35 7.70
C GLU A 153 0.81 -28.49 7.04
N VAL A 154 0.03 -28.13 6.02
CA VAL A 154 -0.83 -29.07 5.28
C VAL A 154 0.03 -30.01 4.44
N THR A 155 0.41 -31.14 5.02
CA THR A 155 1.02 -32.27 4.29
C THR A 155 -0.07 -33.26 3.88
N GLU A 156 0.19 -34.09 2.86
CA GLU A 156 -0.81 -35.02 2.34
C GLU A 156 -1.29 -36.02 3.42
N ASP A 157 -0.39 -36.44 4.29
CA ASP A 157 -0.66 -37.40 5.38
C ASP A 157 -1.55 -36.82 6.50
N ILE A 158 -1.56 -35.49 6.65
CA ILE A 158 -2.27 -34.80 7.75
C ILE A 158 -3.59 -34.19 7.26
N LYS A 159 -3.89 -34.21 5.96
CA LYS A 159 -5.13 -33.65 5.38
C LYS A 159 -6.40 -34.21 6.01
N GLU A 160 -6.44 -35.54 6.25
CA GLU A 160 -7.60 -36.17 6.88
C GLU A 160 -7.76 -35.77 8.35
N LEU A 161 -6.64 -35.70 9.08
CA LEU A 161 -6.62 -35.24 10.47
C LEU A 161 -7.12 -33.79 10.58
N GLN A 162 -6.67 -32.91 9.69
CA GLN A 162 -7.10 -31.51 9.64
C GLN A 162 -8.58 -31.38 9.27
N ALA A 163 -9.07 -32.18 8.32
CA ALA A 163 -10.49 -32.20 7.97
C ALA A 163 -11.38 -32.59 9.15
N ASN A 164 -10.95 -33.55 9.97
CA ASN A 164 -11.66 -33.95 11.19
C ASN A 164 -11.58 -32.85 12.26
N ALA A 165 -10.39 -32.29 12.50
CA ALA A 165 -10.19 -31.19 13.44
C ALA A 165 -11.07 -29.96 13.11
N ILE A 166 -11.26 -29.62 11.83
CA ILE A 166 -12.20 -28.55 11.42
C ILE A 166 -13.62 -28.86 11.85
N ARG A 167 -14.11 -30.08 11.58
CA ARG A 167 -15.49 -30.48 11.93
C ARG A 167 -15.70 -30.45 13.44
N ASP A 168 -14.74 -30.94 14.20
CA ASP A 168 -14.79 -30.96 15.66
C ASP A 168 -14.74 -29.55 16.25
N THR A 169 -13.86 -28.69 15.72
CA THR A 169 -13.76 -27.28 16.09
C THR A 169 -15.06 -26.54 15.78
N GLU A 170 -15.64 -26.71 14.60
CA GLU A 170 -16.93 -26.09 14.23
C GLU A 170 -18.10 -26.54 15.10
N ARG A 171 -18.10 -27.80 15.52
CA ARG A 171 -19.10 -28.32 16.44
C ARG A 171 -18.92 -27.72 17.84
N ALA A 172 -17.68 -27.67 18.33
CA ALA A 172 -17.35 -27.09 19.62
C ALA A 172 -17.64 -25.57 19.67
N VAL A 173 -17.30 -24.81 18.62
CA VAL A 173 -17.64 -23.37 18.49
C VAL A 173 -19.14 -23.13 18.59
N ARG A 174 -19.96 -23.97 17.94
CA ARG A 174 -21.42 -23.84 18.02
C ARG A 174 -21.95 -24.12 19.43
N ALA A 175 -21.41 -25.12 20.11
CA ALA A 175 -21.78 -25.44 21.49
C ALA A 175 -21.37 -24.32 22.46
N ALA A 176 -20.10 -23.92 22.44
CA ALA A 176 -19.58 -22.86 23.29
C ALA A 176 -20.30 -21.53 23.07
N LYS A 177 -20.68 -21.21 21.83
CA LYS A 177 -21.47 -20.01 21.53
C LYS A 177 -22.85 -20.02 22.22
N LEU A 178 -23.54 -21.17 22.23
CA LEU A 178 -24.83 -21.28 22.90
C LEU A 178 -24.69 -21.09 24.42
N ASN A 179 -23.64 -21.67 25.01
CA ASN A 179 -23.35 -21.54 26.43
C ASN A 179 -22.95 -20.11 26.80
N PHE A 180 -22.11 -19.47 25.97
CA PHE A 180 -21.78 -18.05 26.08
C PHE A 180 -23.03 -17.15 26.03
N ASP A 181 -23.88 -17.33 25.02
CA ASP A 181 -25.10 -16.53 24.87
C ASP A 181 -26.08 -16.76 26.05
N SER A 182 -26.05 -17.93 26.69
CA SER A 182 -26.83 -18.22 27.89
C SER A 182 -26.24 -17.56 29.13
N ALA A 183 -24.93 -17.69 29.35
CA ALA A 183 -24.23 -17.08 30.49
C ALA A 183 -24.37 -15.56 30.47
N LEU A 184 -24.19 -14.93 29.31
CA LEU A 184 -24.37 -13.48 29.15
C LEU A 184 -25.79 -13.03 29.49
N ARG A 185 -26.81 -13.78 29.04
CA ARG A 185 -28.22 -13.48 29.37
C ARG A 185 -28.52 -13.62 30.85
N ASP A 186 -27.89 -14.58 31.53
CA ASP A 186 -28.07 -14.79 32.96
C ASP A 186 -27.34 -13.70 33.79
N VAL A 187 -26.15 -13.26 33.37
CA VAL A 187 -25.44 -12.11 33.96
C VAL A 187 -26.24 -10.82 33.79
N ASP A 188 -26.75 -10.53 32.58
CA ASP A 188 -27.58 -9.35 32.31
C ASP A 188 -28.91 -9.39 33.09
N ARG A 189 -29.42 -10.58 33.44
CA ARG A 189 -30.59 -10.73 34.32
C ARG A 189 -30.23 -10.39 35.76
N ALA A 190 -29.13 -10.94 36.26
CA ALA A 190 -28.62 -10.67 37.61
C ALA A 190 -28.31 -9.18 37.82
N GLU A 191 -27.77 -8.48 36.82
CA GLU A 191 -27.55 -7.03 36.88
C GLU A 191 -28.86 -6.27 37.14
N ARG A 192 -29.99 -6.72 36.58
CA ARG A 192 -31.30 -6.09 36.82
C ARG A 192 -31.86 -6.39 38.21
N GLU A 193 -31.61 -7.60 38.73
CA GLU A 193 -32.02 -7.97 40.08
C GLU A 193 -31.21 -7.19 41.12
N VAL A 194 -29.89 -7.09 40.95
CA VAL A 194 -29.00 -6.28 41.79
C VAL A 194 -29.36 -4.79 41.75
N ALA A 195 -29.87 -4.28 40.62
CA ALA A 195 -30.32 -2.89 40.52
C ALA A 195 -31.55 -2.55 41.39
N SER A 196 -32.27 -3.56 41.90
CA SER A 196 -33.42 -3.36 42.80
C SER A 196 -33.07 -3.35 44.29
N LEU A 197 -31.81 -3.69 44.64
CA LEU A 197 -31.33 -3.75 46.02
C LEU A 197 -31.02 -2.37 46.62
N PRO A 198 -30.91 -2.28 47.98
CA PRO A 198 -30.36 -1.12 48.66
C PRO A 198 -28.92 -0.78 48.18
N PRO A 199 -28.53 0.53 48.20
CA PRO A 199 -27.21 0.98 47.72
C PRO A 199 -25.97 0.28 48.27
N PRO A 200 -25.87 -0.08 49.58
CA PRO A 200 -24.65 -0.72 50.10
C PRO A 200 -24.38 -2.08 49.47
N ASP A 201 -25.41 -2.93 49.33
CA ASP A 201 -25.29 -4.28 48.78
C ASP A 201 -25.18 -4.24 47.25
N GLN A 202 -25.89 -3.29 46.63
CA GLN A 202 -25.82 -3.05 45.19
C GLN A 202 -24.37 -2.81 44.72
N ALA A 203 -23.58 -2.01 45.45
CA ALA A 203 -22.21 -1.70 45.06
C ALA A 203 -21.31 -2.93 45.03
N GLN A 204 -21.45 -3.83 46.02
CA GLN A 204 -20.65 -5.06 46.10
C GLN A 204 -20.97 -6.01 44.95
N PHE A 205 -22.24 -6.36 44.75
CA PHE A 205 -22.66 -7.29 43.71
C PHE A 205 -22.49 -6.73 42.29
N SER A 206 -22.63 -5.42 42.11
CA SER A 206 -22.38 -4.78 40.82
C SER A 206 -20.91 -4.91 40.38
N THR A 207 -19.98 -4.86 41.34
CA THR A 207 -18.55 -5.02 41.06
C THR A 207 -18.20 -6.43 40.62
N THR A 208 -18.76 -7.46 41.29
CA THR A 208 -18.53 -8.86 40.92
C THR A 208 -19.16 -9.21 39.58
N LEU A 209 -20.38 -8.72 39.29
CA LEU A 209 -21.01 -8.91 37.98
C LEU A 209 -20.22 -8.23 36.85
N ALA A 210 -19.65 -7.05 37.11
CA ALA A 210 -18.78 -6.38 36.14
C ALA A 210 -17.53 -7.23 35.80
N GLN A 211 -16.91 -7.87 36.80
CA GLN A 211 -15.77 -8.78 36.59
C GLN A 211 -16.16 -10.02 35.78
N LEU A 212 -17.32 -10.64 36.07
CA LEU A 212 -17.82 -11.77 35.28
C LEU A 212 -18.10 -11.38 33.83
N LYS A 213 -18.61 -10.16 33.60
CA LYS A 213 -18.87 -9.64 32.26
C LYS A 213 -17.57 -9.38 31.48
N GLU A 214 -16.53 -8.87 32.13
CA GLU A 214 -15.20 -8.67 31.54
C GLU A 214 -14.60 -10.01 31.11
N ARG A 215 -14.64 -11.03 31.99
CA ARG A 215 -14.23 -12.40 31.68
C ARG A 215 -14.96 -12.99 30.47
N LEU A 216 -16.28 -12.83 30.41
CA LEU A 216 -17.06 -13.23 29.24
C LEU A 216 -16.62 -12.48 27.97
N GLN A 217 -16.33 -11.18 28.03
CA GLN A 217 -15.84 -10.43 26.86
C GLN A 217 -14.49 -10.92 26.36
N GLU A 218 -13.55 -11.27 27.25
CA GLU A 218 -12.28 -11.89 26.87
C GLU A 218 -12.51 -13.25 26.18
N ALA A 219 -13.40 -14.07 26.75
CA ALA A 219 -13.77 -15.36 26.19
C ALA A 219 -14.44 -15.21 24.80
N GLN A 220 -15.26 -14.18 24.61
CA GLN A 220 -15.86 -13.84 23.32
C GLN A 220 -14.81 -13.51 22.27
N GLY A 221 -13.75 -12.78 22.65
CA GLY A 221 -12.61 -12.49 21.77
C GLY A 221 -11.97 -13.77 21.24
N LYS A 222 -11.62 -14.70 22.14
CA LYS A 222 -11.06 -16.02 21.80
C LYS A 222 -12.01 -16.83 20.89
N LEU A 223 -13.32 -16.80 21.16
CA LEU A 223 -14.32 -17.50 20.36
C LEU A 223 -14.44 -16.95 18.93
N GLU A 224 -14.40 -15.63 18.75
CA GLU A 224 -14.51 -15.00 17.43
C GLU A 224 -13.27 -15.26 16.54
N GLU A 225 -12.09 -15.47 17.12
CA GLU A 225 -10.90 -15.93 16.39
C GLU A 225 -11.12 -17.33 15.78
N GLN A 226 -11.77 -18.23 16.52
CA GLN A 226 -11.96 -19.63 16.10
C GLN A 226 -13.19 -19.84 15.21
N LYS A 227 -14.07 -18.85 15.08
CA LYS A 227 -15.31 -18.95 14.30
C LYS A 227 -15.10 -19.03 12.79
N ASN A 228 -13.99 -18.49 12.29
CA ASN A 228 -13.67 -18.48 10.86
C ASN A 228 -12.70 -19.61 10.45
N VAL A 229 -12.39 -20.54 11.36
CA VAL A 229 -11.36 -21.58 11.16
C VAL A 229 -11.52 -22.34 9.85
N ARG A 230 -12.73 -22.78 9.50
CA ARG A 230 -12.96 -23.49 8.23
C ARG A 230 -12.64 -22.62 7.02
N ARG A 231 -13.13 -21.38 7.02
CA ARG A 231 -12.90 -20.43 5.93
C ARG A 231 -11.41 -20.14 5.80
N ASP A 232 -10.73 -19.91 6.91
CA ASP A 232 -9.30 -19.60 6.95
C ASP A 232 -8.48 -20.81 6.47
N TYR A 233 -8.86 -22.04 6.83
CA TYR A 233 -8.25 -23.27 6.32
C TYR A 233 -8.48 -23.44 4.80
N GLU A 234 -9.70 -23.29 4.31
CA GLU A 234 -10.00 -23.40 2.87
C GLU A 234 -9.22 -22.34 2.07
N GLN A 235 -9.09 -21.13 2.59
CA GLN A 235 -8.27 -20.07 2.01
C GLN A 235 -6.77 -20.41 2.03
N ALA A 236 -6.25 -20.94 3.16
CA ALA A 236 -4.87 -21.37 3.29
C ALA A 236 -4.54 -22.54 2.36
N ALA A 237 -5.43 -23.52 2.22
CA ALA A 237 -5.26 -24.66 1.32
C ALA A 237 -5.27 -24.22 -0.17
N GLN A 238 -6.16 -23.29 -0.54
CA GLN A 238 -6.16 -22.70 -1.88
C GLN A 238 -4.89 -21.87 -2.13
N ALA A 239 -4.42 -21.13 -1.12
CA ALA A 239 -3.17 -20.38 -1.18
C ALA A 239 -1.96 -21.30 -1.31
N GLY A 240 -1.93 -22.44 -0.63
CA GLY A 240 -0.86 -23.45 -0.74
C GLY A 240 -0.72 -23.99 -2.15
N LYS A 241 -1.84 -24.28 -2.83
CA LYS A 241 -1.83 -24.66 -4.27
C LYS A 241 -1.29 -23.53 -5.14
N ALA A 242 -1.81 -22.32 -4.93
CA ALA A 242 -1.36 -21.15 -5.69
C ALA A 242 0.13 -20.82 -5.44
N PHE A 243 0.65 -21.08 -4.24
CA PHE A 243 2.04 -20.87 -3.88
C PHE A 243 2.98 -21.73 -4.74
N GLY A 244 2.71 -23.03 -4.90
CA GLY A 244 3.52 -23.91 -5.74
C GLY A 244 3.56 -23.48 -7.21
N ASP A 245 2.39 -23.12 -7.76
CA ASP A 245 2.28 -22.61 -9.14
C ASP A 245 3.00 -21.27 -9.32
N LEU A 246 2.90 -20.36 -8.34
CA LEU A 246 3.55 -19.06 -8.39
C LEU A 246 5.06 -19.17 -8.20
N ALA A 247 5.53 -20.02 -7.29
CA ALA A 247 6.95 -20.23 -7.03
C ALA A 247 7.68 -20.81 -8.26
N SER A 248 7.07 -21.80 -8.93
CA SER A 248 7.64 -22.38 -10.16
C SER A 248 7.68 -21.38 -11.33
N ARG A 249 6.60 -20.61 -11.52
CA ARG A 249 6.57 -19.53 -12.53
C ARG A 249 7.56 -18.41 -12.23
N LEU A 250 7.67 -18.01 -10.95
CA LEU A 250 8.62 -16.98 -10.53
C LEU A 250 10.05 -17.45 -10.80
N SER A 251 10.41 -18.69 -10.46
CA SER A 251 11.73 -19.26 -10.75
C SER A 251 12.10 -19.19 -12.24
N THR A 252 11.15 -19.48 -13.13
CA THR A 252 11.39 -19.37 -14.59
C THR A 252 11.64 -17.92 -15.00
N VAL A 253 10.91 -16.97 -14.41
CA VAL A 253 11.07 -15.53 -14.71
C VAL A 253 12.32 -14.96 -14.05
N GLU A 254 12.74 -15.44 -12.88
CA GLU A 254 14.01 -15.10 -12.24
C GLU A 254 15.18 -15.38 -13.19
N MET A 255 15.19 -16.56 -13.83
CA MET A 255 16.21 -16.90 -14.83
C MET A 255 16.21 -15.96 -16.04
N ASP A 256 15.04 -15.50 -16.49
CA ASP A 256 14.95 -14.52 -17.59
C ASP A 256 15.45 -13.13 -17.14
N CYS A 257 15.21 -12.75 -15.89
CA CYS A 257 15.74 -11.51 -15.31
C CYS A 257 17.26 -11.55 -15.19
N ASP A 258 17.82 -12.66 -14.71
CA ASP A 258 19.26 -12.86 -14.60
C ASP A 258 19.94 -12.81 -15.98
N LYS A 259 19.36 -13.48 -17.00
CA LYS A 259 19.86 -13.40 -18.38
C LYS A 259 19.88 -11.96 -18.90
N ALA A 260 18.80 -11.20 -18.69
CA ALA A 260 18.72 -9.81 -19.11
C ALA A 260 19.75 -8.93 -18.38
N ALA A 261 19.99 -9.18 -17.08
CA ALA A 261 21.03 -8.50 -16.31
C ALA A 261 22.44 -8.83 -16.81
N ILE A 262 22.73 -10.10 -17.09
CA ILE A 262 24.01 -10.55 -17.66
C ILE A 262 24.26 -9.90 -19.03
N MET A 263 23.23 -9.75 -19.87
CA MET A 263 23.34 -9.04 -21.16
C MET A 263 23.62 -7.53 -20.99
N ALA A 264 23.29 -6.93 -19.84
CA ALA A 264 23.55 -5.52 -19.55
C ALA A 264 24.96 -5.27 -18.99
N GLU A 265 25.61 -6.28 -18.39
CA GLU A 265 26.98 -6.18 -17.89
C GLU A 265 28.04 -5.79 -18.94
N PRO A 266 28.11 -6.40 -20.15
CA PRO A 266 29.07 -5.98 -21.16
C PRO A 266 28.81 -4.55 -21.63
N VAL A 267 27.53 -4.13 -21.70
CA VAL A 267 27.17 -2.75 -22.02
C VAL A 267 27.72 -1.78 -20.97
N ALA A 268 27.60 -2.11 -19.68
CA ALA A 268 28.18 -1.31 -18.60
C ALA A 268 29.71 -1.23 -18.71
N LYS A 269 30.39 -2.35 -18.96
CA LYS A 269 31.85 -2.39 -19.09
C LYS A 269 32.34 -1.54 -20.26
N THR A 270 31.72 -1.69 -21.44
CA THR A 270 32.08 -0.91 -22.64
C THR A 270 31.77 0.58 -22.44
N LEU A 271 30.72 0.91 -21.67
CA LEU A 271 30.38 2.29 -21.35
C LEU A 271 31.47 3.02 -20.55
N ASP A 272 32.18 2.29 -19.69
CA ASP A 272 33.24 2.81 -18.83
C ASP A 272 34.62 2.82 -19.51
N THR A 273 34.93 1.82 -20.34
CA THR A 273 36.24 1.72 -21.00
C THR A 273 36.29 2.52 -22.31
N ASN A 274 35.42 2.17 -23.27
CA ASN A 274 35.46 2.67 -24.64
C ASN A 274 34.03 2.86 -25.17
N PRO A 275 33.37 4.00 -24.88
CA PRO A 275 31.97 4.19 -25.25
C PRO A 275 31.75 4.28 -26.78
N GLN A 276 32.82 4.39 -27.57
CA GLN A 276 32.78 4.37 -29.05
C GLN A 276 32.60 2.97 -29.64
N GLU A 277 32.97 1.91 -28.89
CA GLU A 277 32.87 0.52 -29.34
C GLU A 277 31.49 -0.08 -29.07
N LEU A 278 30.57 0.73 -28.54
CA LEU A 278 29.26 0.28 -28.09
C LEU A 278 28.34 0.05 -29.29
N SER A 279 28.13 -1.23 -29.63
CA SER A 279 27.33 -1.60 -30.80
C SER A 279 25.85 -1.24 -30.61
N PRO A 280 25.19 -0.58 -31.60
CA PRO A 280 23.77 -0.25 -31.52
C PRO A 280 22.88 -1.50 -31.58
N THR A 281 23.38 -2.61 -32.13
CA THR A 281 22.66 -3.90 -32.14
C THR A 281 22.54 -4.45 -30.72
N ASP A 282 23.64 -4.48 -29.98
CA ASP A 282 23.73 -5.07 -28.65
C ASP A 282 22.86 -4.29 -27.67
N LEU A 283 22.87 -2.95 -27.75
CA LEU A 283 21.96 -2.10 -26.98
C LEU A 283 20.48 -2.43 -27.22
N ARG A 284 20.11 -2.65 -28.49
CA ARG A 284 18.72 -2.94 -28.86
C ARG A 284 18.30 -4.32 -28.36
N GLU A 285 19.18 -5.32 -28.48
CA GLU A 285 18.95 -6.69 -28.02
C GLU A 285 18.83 -6.75 -26.50
N THR A 286 19.76 -6.12 -25.76
CA THR A 286 19.69 -6.06 -24.29
C THR A 286 18.44 -5.31 -23.83
N LYS A 287 18.05 -4.21 -24.49
CA LYS A 287 16.82 -3.48 -24.18
C LYS A 287 15.57 -4.31 -24.39
N GLU A 288 15.52 -5.09 -25.48
CA GLU A 288 14.39 -5.98 -25.74
C GLU A 288 14.34 -7.14 -24.72
N ALA A 289 15.49 -7.69 -24.34
CA ALA A 289 15.58 -8.72 -23.30
C ALA A 289 15.04 -8.22 -21.94
N VAL A 290 15.46 -7.04 -21.49
CA VAL A 290 14.95 -6.41 -20.25
C VAL A 290 13.45 -6.18 -20.33
N ARG A 291 12.95 -5.68 -21.47
CA ARG A 291 11.51 -5.45 -21.68
C ARG A 291 10.70 -6.75 -21.61
N ILE A 292 11.18 -7.82 -22.23
CA ILE A 292 10.51 -9.14 -22.21
C ILE A 292 10.48 -9.69 -20.77
N ALA A 293 11.60 -9.63 -20.05
CA ALA A 293 11.66 -10.08 -18.66
C ALA A 293 10.70 -9.28 -17.75
N GLN A 294 10.68 -7.95 -17.89
CA GLN A 294 9.79 -7.08 -17.12
C GLN A 294 8.31 -7.36 -17.42
N ALA A 295 7.96 -7.63 -18.68
CA ALA A 295 6.61 -7.99 -19.09
C ALA A 295 6.14 -9.34 -18.49
N LYS A 296 7.06 -10.29 -18.27
CA LYS A 296 6.76 -11.57 -17.60
C LYS A 296 6.68 -11.43 -16.07
N LEU A 297 7.56 -10.62 -15.46
CA LEU A 297 7.62 -10.43 -14.00
C LEU A 297 6.41 -9.67 -13.46
N ALA A 298 6.01 -8.58 -14.12
CA ALA A 298 4.93 -7.70 -13.65
C ALA A 298 3.60 -8.41 -13.31
N PRO A 299 3.03 -9.30 -14.15
CA PRO A 299 1.79 -10.00 -13.81
C PRO A 299 1.95 -10.99 -12.65
N ILE A 300 3.10 -11.66 -12.53
CA ILE A 300 3.38 -12.60 -11.43
C ILE A 300 3.49 -11.86 -10.11
N ALA A 301 4.26 -10.78 -10.06
CA ALA A 301 4.42 -9.96 -8.86
C ALA A 301 3.07 -9.43 -8.34
N ARG A 302 2.21 -8.93 -9.25
CA ARG A 302 0.86 -8.48 -8.88
C ARG A 302 -0.01 -9.60 -8.34
N LEU A 303 0.06 -10.79 -8.94
CA LEU A 303 -0.72 -11.94 -8.50
C LEU A 303 -0.27 -12.44 -7.11
N ILE A 304 1.05 -12.43 -6.83
CA ILE A 304 1.60 -12.73 -5.50
C ILE A 304 1.04 -11.74 -4.47
N THR A 305 1.10 -10.43 -4.72
CA THR A 305 0.57 -9.41 -3.80
C THR A 305 -0.93 -9.58 -3.57
N ALA A 306 -1.71 -9.83 -4.63
CA ALA A 306 -3.16 -10.03 -4.54
C ALA A 306 -3.54 -11.31 -3.76
N LYS A 307 -2.73 -12.37 -3.86
CA LYS A 307 -2.95 -13.62 -3.11
C LYS A 307 -2.47 -13.53 -1.67
N ALA A 308 -1.44 -12.73 -1.39
CA ALA A 308 -0.98 -12.47 -0.04
C ALA A 308 -2.03 -11.68 0.78
N SER A 309 -2.74 -10.73 0.15
CA SER A 309 -3.75 -9.92 0.85
C SER A 309 -4.90 -10.79 1.36
N GLY A 310 -5.06 -10.85 2.68
CA GLY A 310 -6.14 -11.61 3.34
C GLY A 310 -5.73 -12.98 3.86
N LEU A 311 -4.49 -13.44 3.59
CA LEU A 311 -3.93 -14.60 4.27
C LEU A 311 -3.42 -14.22 5.66
N LYS A 312 -3.33 -15.20 6.55
CA LYS A 312 -2.78 -15.09 7.91
C LYS A 312 -1.80 -16.23 8.18
N GLY A 313 -0.95 -16.05 9.19
CA GLY A 313 -0.03 -17.08 9.67
C GLY A 313 1.02 -17.50 8.63
N LEU A 314 1.40 -18.78 8.67
CA LEU A 314 2.51 -19.34 7.88
C LEU A 314 2.37 -19.13 6.36
N MET A 315 1.16 -19.19 5.80
CA MET A 315 0.97 -18.99 4.35
C MET A 315 1.19 -17.54 3.93
N LEU A 316 0.92 -16.57 4.80
CA LEU A 316 1.23 -15.16 4.55
C LEU A 316 2.75 -14.95 4.51
N GLU A 317 3.49 -15.57 5.44
CA GLU A 317 4.95 -15.50 5.49
C GLU A 317 5.56 -16.05 4.20
N LYS A 318 5.16 -17.26 3.77
CA LYS A 318 5.62 -17.87 2.51
C LYS A 318 5.31 -16.99 1.29
N MET A 319 4.11 -16.40 1.20
CA MET A 319 3.78 -15.48 0.10
C MET A 319 4.60 -14.18 0.15
N THR A 320 4.93 -13.69 1.34
CA THR A 320 5.77 -12.50 1.54
C THR A 320 7.22 -12.77 1.11
N GLU A 321 7.73 -13.98 1.32
CA GLU A 321 9.05 -14.39 0.80
C GLU A 321 9.09 -14.40 -0.74
N LEU A 322 8.05 -14.93 -1.40
CA LEU A 322 7.93 -14.85 -2.87
C LEU A 322 7.85 -13.40 -3.35
N GLN A 323 7.15 -12.54 -2.60
CA GLN A 323 7.08 -11.11 -2.91
C GLN A 323 8.46 -10.44 -2.83
N ALA A 324 9.25 -10.74 -1.79
CA ALA A 324 10.61 -10.21 -1.65
C ALA A 324 11.52 -10.65 -2.80
N ARG A 325 11.43 -11.92 -3.22
CA ARG A 325 12.14 -12.43 -4.41
C ARG A 325 11.76 -11.68 -5.69
N ALA A 326 10.46 -11.52 -5.95
CA ALA A 326 9.98 -10.78 -7.11
C ALA A 326 10.44 -9.31 -7.11
N GLN A 327 10.49 -8.65 -5.93
CA GLN A 327 11.02 -7.31 -5.79
C GLN A 327 12.52 -7.23 -6.06
N SER A 328 13.29 -8.23 -5.63
CA SER A 328 14.72 -8.33 -5.95
C SER A 328 14.96 -8.39 -7.46
N CYS A 329 14.20 -9.21 -8.18
CA CYS A 329 14.28 -9.28 -9.65
C CYS A 329 13.88 -7.97 -10.32
N GLN A 330 12.86 -7.29 -9.80
CA GLN A 330 12.48 -5.98 -10.33
C GLN A 330 13.62 -4.97 -10.15
N ALA A 331 14.27 -4.95 -8.99
CA ALA A 331 15.41 -4.08 -8.74
C ALA A 331 16.63 -4.39 -9.63
N GLN A 332 16.86 -5.66 -9.98
CA GLN A 332 17.89 -6.05 -10.95
C GLN A 332 17.56 -5.53 -12.36
N LEU A 333 16.31 -5.69 -12.81
CA LEU A 333 15.87 -5.18 -14.11
C LEU A 333 15.91 -3.65 -14.17
N ASP A 334 15.56 -2.96 -13.09
CA ASP A 334 15.62 -1.49 -13.03
C ASP A 334 17.06 -0.98 -13.16
N LYS A 335 18.03 -1.66 -12.52
CA LYS A 335 19.46 -1.36 -12.69
C LYS A 335 19.93 -1.59 -14.13
N ALA A 336 19.57 -2.74 -14.72
CA ALA A 336 19.91 -3.04 -16.11
C ALA A 336 19.32 -2.00 -17.08
N GLN A 337 18.07 -1.59 -16.86
CA GLN A 337 17.40 -0.57 -17.65
C GLN A 337 18.11 0.79 -17.53
N GLN A 338 18.51 1.19 -16.32
CA GLN A 338 19.28 2.41 -16.10
C GLN A 338 20.60 2.40 -16.87
N THR A 339 21.35 1.31 -16.80
CA THR A 339 22.61 1.14 -17.57
C THR A 339 22.37 1.30 -19.08
N ILE A 340 21.30 0.72 -19.61
CA ILE A 340 20.97 0.79 -21.04
C ILE A 340 20.61 2.23 -21.44
N ASP A 341 19.83 2.94 -20.62
CA ASP A 341 19.43 4.31 -20.90
C ASP A 341 20.63 5.27 -20.84
N GLU A 342 21.53 5.07 -19.87
CA GLU A 342 22.81 5.79 -19.80
C GLU A 342 23.67 5.52 -21.03
N ALA A 343 23.86 4.25 -21.41
CA ALA A 343 24.63 3.88 -22.59
C ALA A 343 24.03 4.44 -23.89
N GLN A 344 22.70 4.38 -24.04
CA GLN A 344 22.00 4.97 -25.17
C GLN A 344 22.22 6.49 -25.24
N SER A 345 22.15 7.18 -24.09
CA SER A 345 22.39 8.63 -24.05
C SER A 345 23.83 8.98 -24.43
N ARG A 346 24.84 8.26 -23.93
CA ARG A 346 26.25 8.48 -24.29
C ARG A 346 26.53 8.17 -25.76
N ALA A 347 26.01 7.06 -26.27
CA ALA A 347 26.15 6.68 -27.67
C ALA A 347 25.59 7.77 -28.61
N SER A 348 24.49 8.43 -28.24
CA SER A 348 23.94 9.54 -29.02
C SER A 348 24.74 10.85 -28.91
N ALA A 349 25.43 11.07 -27.79
CA ALA A 349 26.22 12.28 -27.55
C ALA A 349 27.63 12.22 -28.19
N LEU A 350 28.22 11.04 -28.29
CA LEU A 350 29.59 10.85 -28.78
C LEU A 350 29.86 11.39 -30.20
N PRO A 351 29.02 11.13 -31.22
CA PRO A 351 29.24 11.68 -32.56
C PRO A 351 29.24 13.21 -32.55
N LEU A 352 28.42 13.82 -31.70
CA LEU A 352 28.31 15.27 -31.60
C LEU A 352 29.54 15.88 -30.92
N LEU A 353 30.06 15.22 -29.88
CA LEU A 353 31.32 15.60 -29.23
C LEU A 353 32.51 15.46 -30.18
N LYS A 354 32.57 14.37 -30.97
CA LYS A 354 33.63 14.16 -31.97
C LYS A 354 33.62 15.24 -33.04
N GLN A 355 32.47 15.57 -33.60
CA GLN A 355 32.33 16.67 -34.56
C GLN A 355 32.67 18.04 -33.93
N ALA A 356 32.35 18.25 -32.65
CA ALA A 356 32.74 19.46 -31.94
C ALA A 356 34.27 19.55 -31.78
N SER A 357 34.93 18.45 -31.41
CA SER A 357 36.39 18.41 -31.27
C SER A 357 37.11 18.57 -32.61
N GLU A 358 36.60 17.99 -33.70
CA GLU A 358 37.16 18.16 -35.05
C GLU A 358 37.08 19.63 -35.50
N ARG A 359 35.96 20.30 -35.24
CA ARG A 359 35.81 21.74 -35.56
C ARG A 359 36.69 22.61 -34.67
N LEU A 360 36.85 22.26 -33.38
CA LEU A 360 37.74 22.98 -32.48
C LEU A 360 39.20 22.85 -32.92
N ALA A 361 39.64 21.64 -33.30
CA ALA A 361 40.98 21.40 -33.84
C ALA A 361 41.22 22.22 -35.13
N ALA A 362 40.22 22.33 -36.01
CA ALA A 362 40.33 23.16 -37.21
C ALA A 362 40.46 24.66 -36.88
N VAL A 363 39.77 25.14 -35.82
CA VAL A 363 39.94 26.52 -35.32
C VAL A 363 41.35 26.72 -34.76
N GLU A 364 41.86 25.77 -33.98
CA GLU A 364 43.22 25.83 -33.42
C GLU A 364 44.29 25.88 -34.51
N GLU A 365 44.17 25.06 -35.56
CA GLU A 365 45.10 25.06 -36.71
C GLU A 365 45.10 26.41 -37.45
N ILE A 366 43.93 27.04 -37.63
CA ILE A 366 43.82 28.35 -38.29
C ILE A 366 44.41 29.46 -37.42
N LEU A 367 44.18 29.40 -36.10
CA LEU A 367 44.78 30.35 -35.15
C LEU A 367 46.31 30.20 -35.08
N GLU A 368 46.84 28.99 -35.21
CA GLU A 368 48.28 28.76 -35.30
C GLU A 368 48.87 29.39 -36.56
N LYS A 369 48.25 29.19 -37.73
CA LYS A 369 48.64 29.86 -38.99
C LYS A 369 48.57 31.39 -38.88
N MET A 370 47.57 31.93 -38.18
CA MET A 370 47.47 33.37 -37.91
C MET A 370 48.65 33.86 -37.07
N ARG A 371 49.05 33.13 -36.02
CA ARG A 371 50.24 33.46 -35.22
C ARG A 371 51.53 33.43 -36.03
N GLU A 372 51.67 32.48 -36.97
CA GLU A 372 52.82 32.43 -37.87
C GLU A 372 52.90 33.68 -38.77
N THR A 373 51.75 34.22 -39.22
CA THR A 373 51.75 35.48 -40.00
C THR A 373 52.14 36.71 -39.17
N GLU A 374 51.99 36.66 -37.85
CA GLU A 374 52.36 37.72 -36.91
C GLU A 374 53.84 37.67 -36.48
N ALA A 375 54.54 36.57 -36.76
CA ALA A 375 55.93 36.34 -36.33
C ALA A 375 56.91 37.50 -36.60
N PRO A 376 56.96 38.14 -37.79
CA PRO A 376 57.93 39.22 -38.04
C PRO A 376 57.72 40.46 -37.15
N PHE A 377 56.46 40.74 -36.79
CA PHE A 377 56.13 41.84 -35.89
C PHE A 377 56.44 41.49 -34.43
N LEU A 378 56.19 40.23 -34.03
CA LEU A 378 56.50 39.74 -32.68
C LEU A 378 58.00 39.71 -32.38
N MET A 379 58.86 39.60 -33.40
CA MET A 379 60.32 39.70 -33.23
C MET A 379 60.84 41.14 -33.08
N GLY A 380 59.96 42.15 -33.04
CA GLY A 380 60.35 43.55 -32.86
C GLY A 380 60.86 44.23 -34.13
N ILE A 381 60.61 43.66 -35.31
CA ILE A 381 60.90 44.30 -36.60
C ILE A 381 59.74 45.25 -36.92
N GLU A 382 59.67 46.35 -36.18
CA GLU A 382 58.58 47.34 -36.32
C GLU A 382 58.71 48.17 -37.61
N ASN A 383 59.91 48.24 -38.20
CA ASN A 383 60.21 49.00 -39.41
C ASN A 383 60.51 48.08 -40.60
N LEU A 384 59.47 47.44 -41.15
CA LEU A 384 59.55 46.77 -42.44
C LEU A 384 59.48 47.78 -43.59
N PRO A 385 60.28 47.62 -44.67
CA PRO A 385 60.13 48.41 -45.89
C PRO A 385 58.69 48.32 -46.39
N PRO A 386 58.12 49.40 -46.95
CA PRO A 386 56.70 49.44 -47.35
C PRO A 386 56.35 48.36 -48.39
N GLU A 387 57.31 47.92 -49.19
CA GLU A 387 57.14 46.84 -50.16
C GLU A 387 56.97 45.45 -49.51
N GLU A 388 57.56 45.23 -48.33
CA GLU A 388 57.46 43.97 -47.57
C GLU A 388 56.34 44.01 -46.53
N ALA A 389 56.07 45.18 -45.96
CA ALA A 389 55.02 45.37 -44.96
C ALA A 389 53.63 45.11 -45.54
N LYS A 390 53.35 45.59 -46.76
CA LYS A 390 52.03 45.44 -47.40
C LYS A 390 51.60 43.97 -47.59
N PRO A 391 52.41 43.07 -48.21
CA PRO A 391 52.02 41.66 -48.36
C PRO A 391 51.98 40.90 -47.03
N ALA A 392 52.73 41.33 -46.01
CA ALA A 392 52.64 40.75 -44.66
C ALA A 392 51.29 41.09 -44.01
N LEU A 393 50.86 42.36 -44.06
CA LEU A 393 49.57 42.80 -43.56
C LEU A 393 48.40 42.14 -44.30
N ASP A 394 48.46 42.03 -45.64
CA ASP A 394 47.42 41.34 -46.43
C ASP A 394 47.28 39.85 -46.06
N LYS A 395 48.40 39.18 -45.69
CA LYS A 395 48.39 37.80 -45.22
C LYS A 395 47.77 37.68 -43.82
N MET A 396 48.10 38.60 -42.92
CA MET A 396 47.51 38.66 -41.57
C MET A 396 46.00 38.89 -41.62
N ASP A 397 45.52 39.85 -42.42
CA ASP A 397 44.08 40.13 -42.56
C ASP A 397 43.31 38.92 -43.10
N LYS A 398 43.87 38.20 -44.08
CA LYS A 398 43.29 36.96 -44.61
C LYS A 398 43.25 35.88 -43.53
N ALA A 399 44.34 35.64 -42.80
CA ALA A 399 44.39 34.66 -41.72
C ALA A 399 43.39 34.98 -40.61
N ALA A 400 43.28 36.26 -40.20
CA ALA A 400 42.31 36.72 -39.22
C ALA A 400 40.85 36.52 -39.69
N SER A 401 40.56 36.80 -40.97
CA SER A 401 39.22 36.57 -41.53
C SER A 401 38.82 35.09 -41.53
N LEU A 402 39.77 34.19 -41.83
CA LEU A 402 39.56 32.74 -41.79
C LEU A 402 39.35 32.26 -40.35
N ALA A 403 40.12 32.76 -39.40
CA ALA A 403 39.96 32.45 -37.97
C ALA A 403 38.57 32.85 -37.46
N LEU A 404 38.11 34.07 -37.79
CA LEU A 404 36.77 34.53 -37.41
C LEU A 404 35.66 33.68 -38.03
N SER A 405 35.80 33.28 -39.29
CA SER A 405 34.84 32.39 -39.95
C SER A 405 34.79 31.01 -39.28
N ALA A 406 35.95 30.41 -38.98
CA ALA A 406 36.02 29.11 -38.32
C ALA A 406 35.42 29.14 -36.90
N VAL A 407 35.68 30.21 -36.14
CA VAL A 407 35.07 30.43 -34.83
C VAL A 407 33.55 30.57 -34.93
N ALA A 408 33.05 31.31 -35.93
CA ALA A 408 31.62 31.46 -36.16
C ALA A 408 30.94 30.12 -36.50
N ASP A 409 31.59 29.28 -37.31
CA ASP A 409 31.09 27.95 -37.69
C ASP A 409 31.08 26.96 -36.51
N ALA A 410 32.11 27.00 -35.65
CA ALA A 410 32.16 26.22 -34.41
C ALA A 410 31.06 26.68 -33.43
N HIS A 411 30.85 28.00 -33.29
CA HIS A 411 29.78 28.57 -32.47
C HIS A 411 28.39 28.17 -32.96
N LYS A 412 28.16 28.23 -34.28
CA LYS A 412 26.89 27.81 -34.90
C LYS A 412 26.60 26.35 -34.59
N TYR A 413 27.60 25.47 -34.76
CA TYR A 413 27.46 24.06 -34.43
C TYR A 413 27.15 23.82 -32.95
N ALA A 414 27.85 24.50 -32.04
CA ALA A 414 27.59 24.40 -30.60
C ALA A 414 26.18 24.91 -30.22
N ALA A 415 25.67 25.93 -30.92
CA ALA A 415 24.32 26.44 -30.71
C ALA A 415 23.24 25.48 -31.22
N GLU A 416 23.46 24.85 -32.38
CA GLU A 416 22.56 23.85 -32.96
C GLU A 416 22.53 22.56 -32.13
N GLY A 417 23.69 22.10 -31.64
CA GLY A 417 23.80 20.93 -30.77
C GLY A 417 23.06 21.08 -29.43
N ARG A 418 22.82 22.30 -28.94
CA ARG A 418 22.01 22.56 -27.72
C ARG A 418 20.50 22.42 -27.91
N LEU A 419 20.00 22.39 -29.15
CA LEU A 419 18.56 22.33 -29.43
C LEU A 419 18.06 20.90 -29.69
N GLY A 420 18.97 19.94 -29.85
CA GLY A 420 18.66 18.55 -30.18
C GLY A 420 18.52 17.58 -28.99
N PHE A 421 18.80 18.01 -27.76
CA PHE A 421 18.74 17.18 -26.53
C PHE A 421 17.70 17.66 -25.53
#